data_AF-A0A966VCG4-F1
#
_entry.id   AF-A0A966VCG4-F1
#
_cell.length_a   1.000
_cell.length_b   1.000
_cell.length_c   1.000
_cell.angle_alpha   90.00
_cell.angle_beta   90.00
_cell.angle_gamma   90.00
#
_symmetry.space_group_name_H-M   'P 1'
#
loop_
_entity.id
_entity.type
_entity.pdbx_description
1 polymer ?
#
loop_
_entity_poly.entity_id
_entity_poly.type
_entity_poly.pdbx_seq_one_letter_code
_entity_poly.pdbx_strand_id
1 'polypeptide(L)'
;MTIIKRDRKNSSADLVVAIEKLIPLLRDQREDEAIEDLEKARALLTKNTPGSENHQQAISIIVDAFEGDHELSAYTHQRAGSTDWTEFEELSLASSRVISLARRMRG
;
A
#
# COMPACT_ATOMS: atom_id res chain seq x y z
N MET A 1 19.92 23.73 5.08
CA MET A 1 19.11 22.72 4.38
C MET A 1 19.17 21.44 5.19
N THR A 2 18.27 21.28 6.16
CA THR A 2 18.29 20.14 7.07
C THR A 2 17.64 18.97 6.36
N ILE A 3 18.44 17.98 5.95
CA ILE A 3 17.93 16.72 5.43
C ILE A 3 17.25 16.02 6.61
N ILE A 4 15.94 16.19 6.74
CA ILE A 4 15.14 15.41 7.68
C ILE A 4 15.17 13.98 7.15
N LYS A 5 16.08 13.15 7.69
CA LYS A 5 16.08 11.71 7.45
C LYS A 5 14.74 11.20 7.99
N ARG A 6 13.75 11.01 7.11
CA ARG A 6 12.48 10.39 7.46
C ARG A 6 12.79 9.03 8.06
N ASP A 7 12.54 8.90 9.36
CA ASP A 7 12.84 7.72 10.15
C ASP A 7 12.07 6.51 9.60
N ARG A 8 12.67 5.31 9.63
CA ARG A 8 12.01 4.07 9.16
C ARG A 8 10.76 3.78 9.99
N LYS A 9 10.76 4.16 11.26
CA LYS A 9 9.61 4.05 12.16
C LYS A 9 8.41 4.87 11.68
N ASN A 10 8.64 6.07 11.15
CA ASN A 10 7.58 6.86 10.53
C ASN A 10 7.10 6.23 9.22
N SER A 11 7.99 5.63 8.44
CA SER A 11 7.64 5.01 7.15
C SER A 11 6.69 3.82 7.31
N SER A 12 6.82 3.04 8.39
CA SER A 12 5.91 1.92 8.68
C SER A 12 4.51 2.39 9.10
N ALA A 13 4.43 3.45 9.92
CA ALA A 13 3.16 4.06 10.29
C ALA A 13 2.49 4.72 9.08
N ASP A 14 3.26 5.41 8.24
CA ASP A 14 2.78 5.99 6.99
C ASP A 14 2.23 4.93 6.02
N LEU A 15 2.85 3.74 5.98
CA LEU A 15 2.39 2.61 5.17
C LEU A 15 1.06 2.06 5.70
N VAL A 16 0.91 1.90 7.02
CA VAL A 16 -0.36 1.48 7.65
C VAL A 16 -1.49 2.44 7.28
N VAL A 17 -1.27 3.76 7.44
CA VAL A 17 -2.27 4.78 7.09
C VAL A 17 -2.60 4.76 5.60
N ALA A 18 -1.61 4.51 4.72
CA ALA A 18 -1.85 4.40 3.29
C ALA A 18 -2.70 3.17 2.95
N ILE A 19 -2.48 2.03 3.61
CA ILE A 19 -3.29 0.82 3.45
C ILE A 19 -4.73 1.05 3.93
N GLU A 20 -4.91 1.70 5.09
CA GLU A 20 -6.24 2.02 5.63
C GLU A 20 -7.07 2.90 4.70
N LYS A 21 -6.41 3.78 3.93
CA LYS A 21 -7.06 4.59 2.90
C LYS A 21 -7.36 3.81 1.62
N LEU A 22 -6.52 2.85 1.26
CA LEU A 22 -6.68 2.07 0.04
C LEU A 22 -7.81 1.02 0.16
N ILE A 23 -7.95 0.37 1.31
CA ILE A 23 -8.97 -0.68 1.54
C ILE A 23 -10.39 -0.26 1.12
N PRO A 24 -10.96 0.89 1.56
CA PRO A 24 -12.31 1.25 1.15
C PRO A 24 -12.42 1.47 -0.37
N LEU A 25 -11.40 2.04 -1.01
CA LEU A 25 -11.40 2.27 -2.45
C LEU A 25 -11.38 0.94 -3.24
N LEU A 26 -10.66 -0.06 -2.73
CA LEU A 26 -10.65 -1.41 -3.31
C LEU A 26 -11.98 -2.15 -3.10
N ARG A 27 -12.72 -1.87 -2.02
CA ARG A 27 -14.05 -2.48 -1.79
C ARG A 27 -15.03 -2.04 -2.86
N ASP A 28 -14.95 -0.78 -3.29
CA ASP A 28 -15.78 -0.25 -4.37
C ASP A 28 -15.45 -0.91 -5.72
N GLN A 29 -14.21 -1.38 -5.90
CA GLN A 29 -13.77 -2.16 -7.06
C GLN A 29 -14.00 -3.68 -6.92
N ARG A 30 -14.48 -4.15 -5.76
CA ARG A 30 -14.68 -5.58 -5.42
C ARG A 30 -13.41 -6.43 -5.44
N GLU A 31 -12.29 -5.83 -5.07
CA GLU A 31 -10.99 -6.51 -4.96
C GLU A 31 -10.85 -7.23 -3.60
N ASP A 32 -11.79 -8.13 -3.29
CA ASP A 32 -11.95 -8.72 -1.95
C ASP A 32 -10.72 -9.50 -1.48
N GLU A 33 -10.09 -10.29 -2.36
CA GLU A 33 -8.88 -11.07 -2.02
C GLU A 33 -7.68 -10.15 -1.74
N ALA A 34 -7.53 -9.09 -2.53
CA ALA A 34 -6.47 -8.10 -2.32
C ALA A 34 -6.67 -7.33 -1.00
N ILE A 35 -7.93 -7.07 -0.61
CA ILE A 35 -8.27 -6.47 0.68
C ILE A 35 -7.86 -7.37 1.83
N GLU A 36 -8.13 -8.68 1.75
CA GLU A 36 -7.75 -9.64 2.80
C GLU A 36 -6.22 -9.64 3.02
N ASP A 37 -5.45 -9.67 1.94
CA ASP A 37 -3.98 -9.63 2.01
C ASP A 37 -3.46 -8.32 2.57
N LEU A 38 -4.06 -7.18 2.19
CA LEU A 38 -3.71 -5.87 2.72
C LEU A 38 -4.10 -5.72 4.20
N GLU A 39 -5.23 -6.26 4.64
CA GLU A 39 -5.63 -6.27 6.06
C GLU A 39 -4.68 -7.13 6.90
N LYS A 40 -4.28 -8.30 6.38
CA LYS A 40 -3.27 -9.16 7.00
C LYS A 40 -1.92 -8.45 7.12
N ALA A 41 -1.47 -7.81 6.04
CA ALA A 41 -0.23 -7.03 6.04
C ALA A 41 -0.30 -5.86 7.03
N ARG A 42 -1.42 -5.13 7.07
CA ARG A 42 -1.67 -4.06 8.05
C ARG A 42 -1.51 -4.57 9.47
N ALA A 43 -2.16 -5.69 9.81
CA ALA A 43 -2.10 -6.27 11.15
C ALA A 43 -0.66 -6.67 11.54
N LEU A 44 0.11 -7.22 10.60
CA LEU A 44 1.51 -7.55 10.82
C LEU A 44 2.38 -6.29 11.01
N LEU A 45 2.19 -5.24 10.21
CA LEU A 45 2.91 -3.97 10.36
C LEU A 45 2.61 -3.28 11.70
N THR A 46 1.37 -3.34 12.20
CA THR A 46 0.98 -2.71 13.47
C THR A 46 1.53 -3.46 14.68
N LYS A 47 1.61 -4.79 14.62
CA LYS A 47 2.01 -5.63 15.77
C LYS A 47 3.51 -5.84 15.89
N ASN A 48 4.27 -5.66 14.80
CA ASN A 48 5.69 -6.04 14.75
C ASN A 48 6.62 -4.83 14.63
N THR A 49 7.81 -4.96 15.19
CA THR A 49 8.84 -3.93 15.13
C THR A 49 9.38 -3.77 13.70
N PRO A 50 9.58 -2.53 13.20
CA PRO A 50 10.20 -2.31 11.90
C PRO A 50 11.54 -3.03 11.76
N GLY A 51 11.70 -3.81 10.67
CA GLY A 51 12.90 -4.59 10.39
C GLY A 51 12.92 -6.01 10.99
N SER A 52 11.88 -6.42 11.72
CA SER A 52 11.70 -7.82 12.11
C SER A 52 11.28 -8.69 10.90
N GLU A 53 11.43 -10.01 11.02
CA GLU A 53 11.04 -10.96 9.97
C GLU A 53 9.55 -10.83 9.59
N ASN A 54 8.66 -10.75 10.58
CA ASN A 54 7.23 -10.53 10.36
C ASN A 54 6.92 -9.18 9.69
N HIS A 55 7.73 -8.15 9.96
CA HIS A 55 7.60 -6.86 9.31
C HIS A 55 8.01 -6.92 7.84
N GLN A 56 9.08 -7.65 7.53
CA GLN A 56 9.50 -7.92 6.14
C GLN A 56 8.49 -8.80 5.40
N GLN A 57 7.91 -9.79 6.07
CA GLN A 57 6.84 -10.62 5.51
C GLN A 57 5.62 -9.75 5.13
N ALA A 58 5.23 -8.81 5.99
CA ALA A 58 4.14 -7.89 5.68
C ALA A 58 4.44 -7.03 4.44
N ILE A 59 5.70 -6.57 4.29
CA ILE A 59 6.13 -5.84 3.11
C ILE A 59 6.06 -6.73 1.86
N SER A 60 6.46 -8.00 1.94
CA SER A 60 6.35 -8.94 0.81
C SER A 60 4.91 -9.10 0.37
N ILE A 61 3.98 -9.37 1.30
CA ILE A 61 2.55 -9.51 1.00
C ILE A 61 2.03 -8.30 0.24
N ILE A 62 2.41 -7.08 0.65
CA ILE A 62 2.00 -5.86 -0.03
C ILE A 62 2.59 -5.78 -1.44
N VAL A 63 3.86 -6.13 -1.61
CA VAL A 63 4.48 -6.10 -2.95
C VAL A 63 3.87 -7.15 -3.86
N ASP A 64 3.64 -8.36 -3.34
CA ASP A 64 3.05 -9.47 -4.08
C ASP A 64 1.59 -9.16 -4.49
N ALA A 65 0.81 -8.49 -3.63
CA ALA A 65 -0.52 -8.00 -4.00
C ALA A 65 -0.49 -6.97 -5.15
N PHE A 66 0.60 -6.20 -5.30
CA PHE A 66 0.70 -5.19 -6.35
C PHE A 66 1.35 -5.67 -7.65
N GLU A 67 2.34 -6.54 -7.54
CA GLU A 67 3.20 -6.97 -8.65
C GLU A 67 2.98 -8.43 -9.07
N GLY A 68 2.23 -9.19 -8.27
CA GLY A 68 1.92 -10.60 -8.50
C GLY A 68 0.42 -10.83 -8.52
N ASP A 69 -0.11 -11.38 -7.43
CA ASP A 69 -1.38 -12.13 -7.42
C ASP A 69 -2.62 -11.28 -7.75
N HIS A 70 -2.65 -10.00 -7.32
CA HIS A 70 -3.82 -9.13 -7.49
C HIS A 70 -3.60 -7.97 -8.47
N GLU A 71 -2.40 -7.88 -9.07
CA GLU A 71 -2.03 -6.86 -10.06
C GLU A 71 -2.46 -5.40 -9.71
N LEU A 72 -2.50 -5.01 -8.42
CA LEU A 72 -2.96 -3.68 -8.01
C LEU A 72 -2.13 -2.54 -8.60
N SER A 73 -0.96 -2.85 -9.16
CA SER A 73 -0.19 -1.93 -9.99
C SER A 73 -0.96 -1.38 -11.20
N ALA A 74 -2.02 -2.05 -11.68
CA ALA A 74 -2.92 -1.54 -12.72
C ALA A 74 -3.52 -0.18 -12.33
N TYR A 75 -3.90 -0.01 -11.06
CA TYR A 75 -4.47 1.24 -10.56
C TYR A 75 -3.45 2.38 -10.47
N THR A 76 -2.16 2.07 -10.43
CA THR A 76 -1.10 3.10 -10.41
C THR A 76 -0.90 3.78 -11.78
N HIS A 77 -1.38 3.17 -12.87
CA HIS A 77 -1.17 3.67 -14.25
C HIS A 77 -2.45 4.08 -14.96
N GLN A 78 -3.64 3.86 -14.39
CA GLN A 78 -4.91 4.27 -15.00
C GLN A 78 -4.99 5.79 -15.15
N ARG A 79 -4.71 6.30 -16.35
CA ARG A 79 -5.05 7.67 -16.76
C ARG A 79 -6.39 7.65 -17.52
N ALA A 80 -7.41 8.15 -16.83
CA ALA A 80 -8.63 8.80 -17.32
C ALA A 80 -9.24 8.28 -18.64
N GLY A 81 -10.17 7.32 -18.51
CA GLY A 81 -11.20 7.03 -19.51
C GLY A 81 -12.64 7.06 -18.96
N SER A 82 -12.81 7.33 -17.66
CA SER A 82 -14.09 7.22 -16.94
C SER A 82 -14.51 8.54 -16.31
N THR A 83 -15.82 8.77 -16.29
CA THR A 83 -16.49 10.03 -15.93
C THR A 83 -16.34 10.45 -14.46
N ASP A 84 -15.94 9.51 -13.58
CA ASP A 84 -15.78 9.73 -12.12
C ASP A 84 -14.32 9.99 -11.74
N TRP A 85 -13.78 11.09 -12.27
CA TRP A 85 -12.36 11.43 -12.20
C TRP A 85 -11.77 11.39 -10.77
N THR A 86 -12.54 11.75 -9.75
CA THR A 86 -12.05 11.89 -8.37
C THR A 86 -11.74 10.56 -7.69
N GLU A 87 -12.57 9.53 -7.87
CA GLU A 87 -12.38 8.22 -7.22
C GLU A 87 -11.21 7.45 -7.85
N PHE A 88 -11.09 7.50 -9.18
CA PHE A 88 -9.96 6.88 -9.88
C PHE A 88 -8.63 7.56 -9.55
N GLU A 89 -8.60 8.88 -9.44
CA GLU A 89 -7.40 9.60 -9.00
C GLU A 89 -7.03 9.24 -7.56
N GLU A 90 -8.02 9.15 -6.66
CA GLU A 90 -7.77 8.78 -5.27
C GLU A 90 -7.23 7.35 -5.17
N LEU A 91 -7.83 6.40 -5.92
CA LEU A 91 -7.37 5.02 -5.98
C LEU A 91 -5.95 4.93 -6.54
N SER A 92 -5.64 5.69 -7.61
CA SER A 92 -4.32 5.73 -8.22
C SER A 92 -3.26 6.32 -7.27
N LEU A 93 -3.58 7.42 -6.60
CA LEU A 93 -2.70 8.07 -5.62
C LEU A 93 -2.46 7.18 -4.39
N ALA A 94 -3.52 6.56 -3.85
CA ALA A 94 -3.44 5.67 -2.71
C ALA A 94 -2.60 4.44 -3.04
N SER A 95 -2.88 3.79 -4.17
CA SER A 95 -2.14 2.63 -4.68
C SER A 95 -0.66 2.97 -4.87
N SER A 96 -0.36 4.09 -5.53
CA SER A 96 1.00 4.55 -5.78
C SER A 96 1.77 4.82 -4.48
N ARG A 97 1.08 5.37 -3.47
CA ARG A 97 1.68 5.65 -2.15
C ARG A 97 2.01 4.36 -1.41
N VAL A 98 1.12 3.38 -1.41
CA VAL A 98 1.33 2.07 -0.74
C VAL A 98 2.55 1.37 -1.35
N ILE A 99 2.59 1.17 -2.66
CA ILE A 99 3.70 0.45 -3.31
C ILE A 99 5.04 1.19 -3.20
N SER A 100 5.02 2.52 -3.27
CA SER A 100 6.25 3.33 -3.11
C SER A 100 6.85 3.20 -1.71
N LEU A 101 6.00 3.18 -0.68
CA LEU A 101 6.42 2.98 0.70
C LEU A 101 6.92 1.54 0.93
N ALA A 102 6.18 0.54 0.44
CA ALA A 102 6.56 -0.86 0.56
C ALA A 102 7.92 -1.15 -0.10
N ARG A 103 8.12 -0.72 -1.36
CA ARG A 103 9.41 -0.87 -2.07
C ARG A 103 10.57 -0.21 -1.35
N ARG A 104 10.35 0.98 -0.80
CA ARG A 104 11.39 1.71 -0.04
C ARG A 104 11.79 0.98 1.25
N MET A 105 10.90 0.19 1.84
CA MET A 105 11.16 -0.55 3.07
C MET A 105 11.72 -1.95 2.81
N ARG A 106 11.51 -2.50 1.60
CA ARG A 106 12.12 -3.74 1.11
C ARG A 106 13.61 -3.59 0.79
N GLY A 107 14.03 -2.41 0.32
CA GLY A 107 15.43 -2.06 0.03
C GLY A 107 16.20 -1.51 1.23
#